data_AF-A0A7J5LHZ0-F1
#
_entry.id   AF-A0A7J5LHZ0-F1
#
_cell.length_a   1.000
_cell.length_b   1.000
_cell.length_c   1.000
_cell.angle_alpha   90.00
_cell.angle_beta   90.00
_cell.angle_gamma   90.00
#
_symmetry.space_group_name_H-M   'P 1'
#
loop_
_entity.id
_entity.type
_entity.pdbx_description
1 polymer ?
#
loop_
_entity_poly.entity_id
_entity_poly.type
_entity_poly.pdbx_seq_one_letter_code
_entity_poly.pdbx_strand_id
1 'polypeptide(L)'
;SRVDQGGFPADLKTMSNDKFLSQTTMVNSDGDTVDYFGGEKFNAEFAEAAKRVTSKFEFLPYDVYARSVFTDTVGAAYTGQTTMKEGVKAWQDKLVEQGKSQGFTVNE
;
A
#
# COMPACT_ATOMS: atom_id res chain seq x y z
N SER A 1 9.14 15.05 -14.48
CA SER A 1 7.86 14.82 -13.78
C SER A 1 8.08 13.79 -12.67
N ARG A 2 7.13 13.59 -11.73
CA ARG A 2 7.21 12.52 -10.71
C ARG A 2 7.44 11.14 -11.35
N VAL A 3 6.84 10.91 -12.53
CA VAL A 3 6.97 9.64 -13.28
C VAL A 3 8.36 9.48 -13.87
N ASP A 4 8.96 10.56 -14.39
CA ASP A 4 10.35 10.53 -14.89
C ASP A 4 11.38 10.28 -13.77
N GLN A 5 10.99 10.49 -12.51
CA GLN A 5 11.79 10.19 -11.31
C GLN A 5 11.46 8.81 -10.72
N GLY A 6 10.76 7.94 -11.47
CA GLY A 6 10.44 6.57 -11.06
C GLY A 6 9.13 6.40 -10.29
N GLY A 7 8.33 7.45 -10.10
CA GLY A 7 7.02 7.34 -9.46
C GLY A 7 5.96 6.70 -10.37
N PHE A 8 5.18 5.76 -9.85
CA PHE A 8 4.09 5.14 -10.62
C PHE A 8 2.92 6.13 -10.85
N PRO A 9 2.41 6.28 -12.09
CA PRO A 9 1.38 7.27 -12.42
C PRO A 9 0.04 6.97 -11.74
N ALA A 10 -0.76 8.01 -11.55
CA ALA A 10 -2.11 7.93 -10.99
C ALA A 10 -3.19 8.31 -12.03
N ASP A 11 -2.81 8.32 -13.31
CA ASP A 11 -3.69 8.68 -14.42
C ASP A 11 -3.59 7.65 -15.56
N LEU A 12 -4.73 7.40 -16.21
CA LEU A 12 -4.83 6.41 -17.28
C LEU A 12 -4.02 6.80 -18.52
N LYS A 13 -3.84 8.10 -18.77
CA LYS A 13 -3.14 8.58 -19.97
C LYS A 13 -1.66 8.18 -19.93
N THR A 14 -1.00 8.39 -18.80
CA THR A 14 0.40 7.99 -18.61
C THR A 14 0.52 6.47 -18.57
N MET A 15 -0.43 5.78 -17.92
CA MET A 15 -0.42 4.32 -17.80
C MET A 15 -0.58 3.60 -19.14
N SER A 16 -1.24 4.21 -20.11
CA SER A 16 -1.39 3.68 -21.47
C SER A 16 -0.32 4.18 -22.46
N ASN A 17 0.70 4.90 -22.01
CA ASN A 17 1.71 5.48 -22.88
C ASN A 17 2.81 4.45 -23.24
N ASP A 18 3.14 4.31 -24.52
CA ASP A 18 4.14 3.33 -24.99
C ASP A 18 5.53 3.54 -24.39
N LYS A 19 5.97 4.78 -24.19
CA LYS A 19 7.28 5.06 -23.58
C LYS A 19 7.31 4.60 -22.12
N PHE A 20 6.20 4.80 -21.40
CA PHE A 20 6.05 4.32 -20.03
C PHE A 20 6.01 2.78 -19.99
N LEU A 21 5.17 2.15 -20.82
CA LEU A 21 4.97 0.70 -20.86
C LEU A 21 6.19 -0.08 -21.36
N SER A 22 7.01 0.52 -22.23
CA SER A 22 8.21 -0.14 -22.78
C SER A 22 9.48 0.09 -21.98
N GLN A 23 9.41 0.83 -20.87
CA GLN A 23 10.56 1.13 -20.02
C GLN A 23 11.13 -0.15 -19.39
N THR A 24 12.46 -0.31 -19.51
CA THR A 24 13.21 -1.45 -18.94
C THR A 24 14.28 -1.04 -17.94
N THR A 25 14.58 0.25 -17.84
CA THR A 25 15.60 0.80 -16.94
C THR A 25 15.03 1.92 -16.08
N MET A 26 15.67 2.22 -14.95
CA MET A 26 15.31 3.30 -14.03
C MET A 26 16.48 4.24 -13.82
N VAL A 27 16.21 5.49 -13.45
CA VAL A 27 17.25 6.44 -13.05
C VAL A 27 17.32 6.45 -11.52
N ASN A 28 18.49 6.17 -10.95
CA ASN A 28 18.69 6.20 -9.50
C ASN A 28 18.85 7.65 -8.98
N SER A 29 19.05 7.83 -7.68
CA SER A 29 19.23 9.15 -7.06
C SER A 29 20.47 9.91 -7.53
N ASP A 30 21.48 9.20 -8.03
CA ASP A 30 22.74 9.76 -8.53
C ASP A 30 22.67 10.15 -10.02
N GLY A 31 21.58 9.77 -10.70
CA GLY A 31 21.35 10.04 -12.12
C GLY A 31 21.76 8.90 -13.05
N ASP A 32 22.18 7.75 -12.51
CA ASP A 32 22.59 6.60 -13.33
C ASP A 32 21.39 5.82 -13.85
N THR A 33 21.49 5.38 -15.11
CA THR A 33 20.54 4.42 -15.71
C THR A 33 20.86 3.01 -15.22
N VAL A 34 19.91 2.38 -14.53
CA VAL A 34 20.03 1.07 -13.90
C VAL A 34 19.02 0.09 -14.50
N ASP A 35 19.50 -1.08 -14.90
CA ASP A 35 18.66 -2.22 -15.28
C ASP A 35 18.33 -3.06 -14.04
N TYR A 36 17.39 -2.56 -13.23
CA TYR A 36 17.03 -3.19 -11.95
C TYR A 36 16.27 -4.51 -12.13
N PHE A 37 15.50 -4.63 -13.22
CA PHE A 37 14.59 -5.75 -13.47
C PHE A 37 15.10 -6.69 -14.59
N GLY A 38 16.37 -6.57 -15.00
CA GLY A 38 16.99 -7.49 -15.98
C GLY A 38 16.36 -7.43 -17.38
N GLY A 39 16.00 -6.24 -17.84
CA GLY A 39 15.44 -5.99 -19.17
C GLY A 39 13.92 -6.15 -19.28
N GLU A 40 13.23 -6.44 -18.17
CA GLU A 40 11.77 -6.55 -18.14
C GLU A 40 11.06 -5.20 -18.35
N LYS A 41 9.93 -5.22 -19.06
CA LYS A 41 9.02 -4.08 -19.20
C LYS A 41 8.14 -3.92 -17.94
N PHE A 42 8.78 -3.64 -16.80
CA PHE A 42 8.14 -3.65 -15.47
C PHE A 42 6.87 -2.79 -15.38
N ASN A 43 6.82 -1.66 -16.09
CA ASN A 43 5.64 -0.78 -16.09
C ASN A 43 4.41 -1.40 -16.77
N ALA A 44 4.59 -2.34 -17.71
CA ALA A 44 3.47 -3.09 -18.30
C ALA A 44 2.82 -4.01 -17.27
N GLU A 45 3.64 -4.73 -16.48
CA GLU A 45 3.15 -5.58 -15.40
C GLU A 45 2.49 -4.77 -14.28
N PHE A 46 3.09 -3.63 -13.89
CA PHE A 46 2.48 -2.75 -12.89
C PHE A 46 1.17 -2.12 -13.38
N ALA A 47 1.04 -1.78 -14.67
CA ALA A 47 -0.21 -1.32 -15.25
C ALA A 47 -1.30 -2.40 -15.24
N GLU A 48 -0.96 -3.66 -15.51
CA GLU A 48 -1.88 -4.78 -15.36
C GLU A 48 -2.28 -5.04 -13.90
N ALA A 49 -1.34 -4.90 -12.97
CA ALA A 49 -1.64 -4.99 -11.54
C ALA A 49 -2.63 -3.91 -11.08
N ALA A 50 -2.47 -2.67 -11.56
CA ALA A 50 -3.36 -1.56 -11.23
C ALA A 50 -4.82 -1.80 -11.66
N LYS A 51 -5.04 -2.53 -12.78
CA LYS A 51 -6.38 -2.91 -13.25
C LYS A 51 -7.07 -3.94 -12.35
N ARG A 52 -6.32 -4.67 -11.53
CA ARG A 52 -6.82 -5.73 -10.65
C ARG A 52 -7.15 -5.24 -9.25
N VAL A 53 -6.92 -3.96 -8.96
CA VAL A 53 -7.23 -3.36 -7.65
C VAL A 53 -8.74 -3.26 -7.47
N THR A 54 -9.24 -3.73 -6.32
CA THR A 54 -10.65 -3.59 -5.95
C THR A 54 -11.00 -2.15 -5.61
N SER A 55 -12.17 -1.69 -6.06
CA SER A 55 -12.72 -0.38 -5.68
C SER A 55 -13.56 -0.42 -4.39
N LYS A 56 -13.60 -1.57 -3.69
CA LYS A 56 -14.47 -1.80 -2.52
C LYS A 56 -13.80 -1.54 -1.18
N PHE A 57 -12.49 -1.31 -1.17
CA PHE A 57 -11.76 -1.04 0.07
C PHE A 57 -12.03 0.40 0.54
N GLU A 58 -12.25 0.56 1.83
CA GLU A 58 -12.45 1.86 2.48
C GLU A 58 -11.45 1.99 3.63
N PHE A 59 -10.88 3.19 3.77
CA PHE A 59 -10.08 3.52 4.95
C PHE A 59 -10.99 3.85 6.12
N LEU A 60 -10.51 3.60 7.34
CA LEU A 60 -11.22 4.07 8.52
C LEU A 60 -11.16 5.61 8.62
N PRO A 61 -12.19 6.27 9.19
CA PRO A 61 -12.13 7.71 9.47
C PRO A 61 -10.97 8.13 10.39
N TYR A 62 -10.36 7.16 11.08
CA TYR A 62 -9.23 7.29 11.99
C TYR A 62 -8.09 6.33 11.63
N ASP A 63 -7.84 6.11 10.34
CA ASP A 63 -6.83 5.17 9.82
C ASP A 63 -5.40 5.44 10.37
N VAL A 64 -5.07 6.71 10.65
CA VAL A 64 -3.79 7.09 11.27
C VAL A 64 -3.64 6.44 12.66
N TYR A 65 -4.67 6.52 13.49
CA TYR A 65 -4.69 5.82 14.78
C TYR A 65 -4.67 4.31 14.57
N ALA A 66 -5.46 3.80 13.62
CA ALA A 66 -5.51 2.37 13.34
C ALA A 66 -4.11 1.81 13.02
N ARG A 67 -3.33 2.51 12.19
CA ARG A 67 -1.95 2.14 11.89
C ARG A 67 -1.01 2.30 13.07
N SER A 68 -1.18 3.33 13.91
CA SER A 68 -0.28 3.58 15.04
C SER A 68 -0.33 2.46 16.09
N VAL A 69 -1.51 1.87 16.31
CA VAL A 69 -1.68 0.79 17.32
C VAL A 69 -1.48 -0.62 16.75
N PHE A 70 -1.30 -0.79 15.43
CA PHE A 70 -1.15 -2.11 14.81
C PHE A 70 0.07 -2.89 15.34
N THR A 71 1.20 -2.21 15.55
CA THR A 71 2.42 -2.87 16.04
C THR A 71 2.26 -3.35 17.48
N ASP A 72 1.61 -2.55 18.33
CA ASP A 72 1.39 -2.90 19.75
C ASP A 72 0.41 -4.06 19.92
N THR A 73 -0.47 -4.30 18.94
CA THR A 73 -1.48 -5.36 18.98
C THR A 73 -1.06 -6.59 18.17
N VAL A 74 -0.79 -6.42 16.88
CA VAL A 74 -0.48 -7.52 15.94
C VAL A 74 1.01 -7.85 15.92
N GLY A 75 1.89 -6.94 16.33
CA GLY A 75 3.35 -7.09 16.23
C GLY A 75 3.88 -8.36 16.90
N ALA A 76 3.36 -8.72 18.08
CA ALA A 76 3.76 -9.92 18.80
C ALA A 76 3.43 -11.24 18.05
N ALA A 77 2.51 -11.22 17.08
CA ALA A 77 2.21 -12.38 16.26
C ALA A 77 3.35 -12.70 15.27
N TYR A 78 4.11 -11.68 14.83
CA TYR A 78 5.25 -11.87 13.93
C TYR A 78 6.44 -12.54 14.62
N THR A 79 6.56 -12.41 15.93
CA THR A 79 7.62 -13.02 16.74
C THR A 79 7.17 -14.34 17.40
N GLY A 80 5.92 -14.77 17.15
CA GLY A 80 5.36 -16.03 17.67
C GLY A 80 4.95 -15.98 19.15
N GLN A 81 4.87 -14.79 19.76
CA GLN A 81 4.47 -14.62 21.16
C GLN A 81 2.94 -14.68 21.37
N THR A 82 2.17 -14.46 20.30
CA THR A 82 0.71 -14.62 20.24
C THR A 82 0.32 -15.09 18.83
N THR A 83 -0.96 -15.42 18.60
CA THR A 83 -1.45 -15.76 17.27
C THR A 83 -1.89 -14.52 16.48
N MET A 84 -1.88 -14.60 15.15
CA MET A 84 -2.42 -13.55 14.29
C MET A 84 -3.89 -13.24 14.59
N LYS A 85 -4.68 -14.27 14.93
CA LYS A 85 -6.10 -14.12 15.29
C LYS A 85 -6.26 -13.29 16.56
N GLU A 86 -5.47 -13.59 17.60
CA GLU A 86 -5.51 -12.85 18.87
C GLU A 86 -5.04 -11.40 18.69
N GLY A 87 -3.93 -11.19 17.96
CA GLY A 87 -3.43 -9.85 17.66
C GLY A 87 -4.43 -8.99 16.88
N VAL A 88 -5.06 -9.56 15.83
CA VAL A 88 -6.09 -8.85 15.05
C VAL A 88 -7.34 -8.58 15.88
N LYS A 89 -7.75 -9.49 16.79
CA LYS A 89 -8.88 -9.21 17.70
C LYS A 89 -8.55 -8.05 18.65
N ALA A 90 -7.36 -8.06 19.26
CA ALA A 90 -6.91 -6.95 20.10
C ALA A 90 -6.84 -5.62 19.31
N TRP A 91 -6.44 -5.67 18.03
CA TRP A 91 -6.47 -4.52 17.15
C TRP A 91 -7.90 -4.02 16.92
N GLN A 92 -8.83 -4.91 16.53
CA GLN A 92 -10.26 -4.57 16.36
C GLN A 92 -10.83 -3.92 17.62
N ASP A 93 -10.55 -4.45 18.81
CA ASP A 93 -11.05 -3.90 20.08
C ASP A 93 -10.61 -2.45 20.27
N LYS A 94 -9.34 -2.13 19.95
CA LYS A 94 -8.83 -0.76 20.00
C LYS A 94 -9.47 0.16 18.97
N LEU A 95 -9.75 -0.33 17.76
CA LEU A 95 -10.44 0.45 16.73
C LEU A 95 -11.89 0.76 17.14
N VAL A 96 -12.59 -0.21 17.73
CA VAL A 96 -13.95 -0.03 18.23
C VAL A 96 -13.97 0.97 19.38
N GLU A 97 -13.04 0.86 20.33
CA GLU A 97 -12.85 1.81 21.44
C GLU A 97 -12.63 3.23 20.90
N GLN A 98 -11.70 3.39 19.95
CA GLN A 98 -11.38 4.67 19.35
C GLN A 98 -12.58 5.27 18.61
N GLY A 99 -13.25 4.49 17.76
CA GLY A 99 -14.41 4.97 17.00
C GLY A 99 -15.53 5.45 17.92
N LYS A 100 -15.84 4.68 18.98
CA LYS A 100 -16.83 5.10 19.99
C LYS A 100 -16.39 6.38 20.72
N SER A 101 -15.12 6.49 21.09
CA SER A 101 -14.59 7.70 21.76
C SER A 101 -14.65 8.96 20.90
N GLN A 102 -14.59 8.82 19.58
CA GLN A 102 -14.73 9.91 18.61
C GLN A 102 -16.19 10.19 18.20
N GLY A 103 -17.16 9.49 18.81
CA GLY A 103 -18.59 9.70 18.55
C GLY A 103 -19.15 8.91 17.38
N PHE A 104 -18.40 7.97 16.79
CA PHE A 104 -18.93 7.06 15.79
C PHE A 104 -19.76 5.94 16.44
N THR A 105 -20.87 5.58 15.79
CA THR A 105 -21.54 4.30 16.05
C THR A 105 -20.75 3.19 15.35
N VAL A 106 -20.20 2.26 16.12
CA VAL A 106 -19.36 1.16 15.60
C VAL A 106 -20.03 -0.19 15.90
N ASN A 107 -20.04 -1.07 14.90
CA ASN A 107 -20.57 -2.44 14.98
C ASN A 107 -19.43 -3.47 14.85
N GLU A 108 -19.64 -4.67 15.39
CA GLU A 108 -18.73 -5.83 15.33
C GLU A 108 -19.39 -7.04 14.69
#